data_AF-A0A842RBK7-F1
#
_entry.id   AF-A0A842RBK7-F1
#
_cell.length_a   1.000
_cell.length_b   1.000
_cell.length_c   1.000
_cell.angle_alpha   90.00
_cell.angle_beta   90.00
_cell.angle_gamma   90.00
#
_symmetry.space_group_name_H-M   'P 1'
#
loop_
_entity.id
_entity.type
_entity.pdbx_description
1 polymer ?
#
loop_
_entity_poly.entity_id
_entity_poly.type
_entity_poly.pdbx_seq_one_letter_code
_entity_poly.pdbx_strand_id
1 'polypeptide(L)'
;MESNDVIDFQPEIIKVVTDEETGKYFEDENLLLVLKLLRKGAMTVDDLVQEFKKQDVEKSDKTIYRYLNKLTQADLVAKAGKRVLKKGDDYTTQTLYSRTAKVFFENYSEEEKQKPQHRKPKKLFDVCRLLIGQLYGESKGDPECFNQFAKQIQKEQKELIIDLFQNAGEEVYKKITDFDWDSMNFVMEFVSWVALSQKMNFREKLHECYGTGD
;
A
#
# COMPACT_ATOMS: atom_id res chain seq x y z
N MET A 1 -2.47 15.80 -34.69
CA MET A 1 -2.86 16.54 -33.47
C MET A 1 -1.63 16.55 -32.59
N GLU A 2 -1.08 17.72 -32.32
CA GLU A 2 0.07 17.84 -31.42
C GLU A 2 -0.45 17.93 -29.98
N SER A 3 0.18 17.20 -29.08
CA SER A 3 -0.13 17.22 -27.65
C SER A 3 1.14 17.48 -26.84
N ASN A 4 1.04 18.35 -25.85
CA ASN A 4 2.12 18.59 -24.90
C ASN A 4 1.59 18.50 -23.46
N ASP A 5 2.28 17.74 -22.62
CA ASP A 5 1.92 17.54 -21.23
C ASP A 5 2.74 18.49 -20.35
N VAL A 6 2.05 19.31 -19.57
CA VAL A 6 2.65 20.19 -18.56
C VAL A 6 2.27 19.64 -17.19
N ILE A 7 3.24 19.03 -16.52
CA ILE A 7 3.08 18.40 -15.21
C ILE A 7 3.83 19.25 -14.17
N ASP A 8 3.12 19.67 -13.13
CA ASP A 8 3.62 20.51 -12.03
C ASP A 8 3.50 19.84 -10.66
N PHE A 9 3.17 18.55 -10.65
CA PHE A 9 2.99 17.75 -9.43
C PHE A 9 4.03 16.64 -9.34
N GLN A 10 4.64 16.51 -8.16
CA GLN A 10 5.56 15.44 -7.83
C GLN A 10 4.94 14.54 -6.75
N PRO A 11 4.66 13.25 -7.03
CA PRO A 11 4.16 12.33 -6.04
C PRO A 11 5.17 12.10 -4.91
N GLU A 12 4.66 11.94 -3.69
CA GLU A 12 5.42 11.43 -2.57
C GLU A 12 5.94 10.02 -2.85
N ILE A 13 6.99 9.60 -2.15
CA ILE A 13 7.50 8.24 -2.28
C ILE A 13 6.49 7.23 -1.73
N ILE A 14 6.09 7.42 -0.47
CA ILE A 14 5.19 6.54 0.24
C ILE A 14 4.17 7.40 0.99
N LYS A 15 2.90 7.02 0.88
CA LYS A 15 1.83 7.57 1.70
C LYS A 15 1.27 6.47 2.59
N VAL A 16 1.25 6.75 3.88
CA VAL A 16 0.66 5.86 4.89
C VAL A 16 -0.82 6.15 4.98
N VAL A 17 -1.65 5.13 4.75
CA VAL A 17 -3.11 5.20 4.87
C VAL A 17 -3.49 4.75 6.27
N THR A 18 -4.01 5.66 7.08
CA THR A 18 -4.25 5.46 8.51
C THR A 18 -5.71 5.25 8.88
N ASP A 19 -6.63 5.51 7.96
CA ASP A 19 -8.08 5.40 8.16
C ASP A 19 -8.70 4.30 7.28
N GLU A 20 -9.71 3.62 7.83
CA GLU A 20 -10.43 2.53 7.17
C GLU A 20 -11.24 3.00 5.95
N GLU A 21 -11.78 4.22 5.98
CA GLU A 21 -12.59 4.74 4.88
C GLU A 21 -11.76 4.90 3.59
N THR A 22 -10.52 5.37 3.71
CA THR A 22 -9.57 5.41 2.60
C THR A 22 -9.10 4.00 2.23
N GLY A 23 -8.88 3.12 3.21
CA GLY A 23 -8.49 1.72 3.00
C GLY A 23 -9.47 0.94 2.09
N LYS A 24 -10.77 1.16 2.28
CA LYS A 24 -11.83 0.54 1.45
C LYS A 24 -11.71 0.82 -0.05
N TYR A 25 -11.00 1.87 -0.47
CA TYR A 25 -10.78 2.14 -1.90
C TYR A 25 -9.80 1.16 -2.55
N PHE A 26 -8.96 0.47 -1.77
CA PHE A 26 -8.10 -0.60 -2.28
C PHE A 26 -8.88 -1.91 -2.51
N GLU A 27 -10.06 -2.06 -1.90
CA GLU A 27 -10.94 -3.23 -2.08
C GLU A 27 -11.86 -3.10 -3.32
N ASP A 28 -12.11 -1.88 -3.81
CA ASP A 28 -12.88 -1.66 -5.04
C ASP A 28 -11.97 -1.85 -6.27
N GLU A 29 -12.21 -2.95 -7.01
CA GLU A 29 -11.43 -3.32 -8.19
C GLU A 29 -11.31 -2.19 -9.24
N ASN A 30 -12.34 -1.36 -9.42
CA ASN A 30 -12.29 -0.28 -10.42
C ASN A 30 -11.44 0.89 -9.93
N LEU A 31 -11.55 1.24 -8.65
CA LEU A 31 -10.73 2.31 -8.06
C LEU A 31 -9.26 1.88 -7.97
N LEU A 32 -9.02 0.64 -7.57
CA LEU A 32 -7.70 0.03 -7.58
C LEU A 32 -7.11 0.02 -8.99
N LEU A 33 -7.92 -0.28 -10.01
CA LEU A 33 -7.46 -0.24 -11.40
C LEU A 33 -7.06 1.18 -11.84
N VAL A 34 -7.81 2.23 -11.47
CA VAL A 34 -7.40 3.61 -11.73
C VAL A 34 -6.04 3.89 -11.09
N LEU A 35 -5.84 3.51 -9.82
CA LEU A 35 -4.55 3.68 -9.14
C LEU A 35 -3.42 2.89 -9.81
N LYS A 36 -3.70 1.68 -10.31
CA LYS A 36 -2.73 0.87 -11.07
C LYS A 36 -2.32 1.56 -12.37
N LEU A 37 -3.28 2.07 -13.14
CA LEU A 37 -3.02 2.77 -14.40
C LEU A 37 -2.19 4.04 -14.17
N LEU A 38 -2.56 4.84 -13.18
CA LEU A 38 -1.84 6.07 -12.80
C LEU A 38 -0.45 5.82 -12.20
N ARG A 39 -0.07 4.56 -11.93
CA ARG A 39 1.31 4.22 -11.54
C ARG A 39 2.29 4.38 -12.71
N LYS A 40 1.82 4.26 -13.95
CA LYS A 40 2.63 4.42 -15.16
C LYS A 40 2.92 5.88 -15.51
N GLY A 41 2.18 6.81 -14.90
CA GLY A 41 2.32 8.24 -15.14
C GLY A 41 0.98 8.96 -15.05
N ALA A 42 1.03 10.29 -15.19
CA ALA A 42 -0.18 11.10 -15.17
C ALA A 42 -1.02 10.84 -16.44
N MET A 43 -2.34 10.74 -16.28
CA MET A 43 -3.27 10.43 -17.37
C MET A 43 -4.46 11.38 -17.36
N THR A 44 -5.01 11.66 -18.55
CA THR A 44 -6.29 12.34 -18.66
C THR A 44 -7.46 11.37 -18.43
N VAL A 45 -8.68 11.89 -18.36
CA VAL A 45 -9.90 11.06 -18.32
C VAL A 45 -10.01 10.20 -19.57
N ASP A 46 -9.72 10.77 -20.74
CA ASP A 46 -9.80 10.06 -22.01
C ASP A 46 -8.78 8.91 -22.06
N ASP A 47 -7.55 9.15 -21.60
CA ASP A 47 -6.51 8.11 -21.50
C ASP A 47 -7.01 6.93 -20.65
N LEU A 48 -7.56 7.23 -19.47
CA LEU A 48 -8.10 6.21 -18.57
C LEU A 48 -9.26 5.45 -19.20
N VAL A 49 -10.19 6.12 -19.90
CA VAL A 49 -11.28 5.45 -20.62
C VAL A 49 -10.72 4.47 -21.65
N GLN A 50 -9.69 4.85 -22.41
CA GLN A 50 -9.06 3.95 -23.38
C GLN A 50 -8.35 2.78 -22.71
N GLU A 51 -7.63 3.01 -21.61
CA GLU A 51 -6.96 1.95 -20.85
C GLU A 51 -7.93 0.95 -20.20
N PHE A 52 -9.11 1.41 -19.78
CA PHE A 52 -10.19 0.56 -19.30
C PHE A 52 -10.76 -0.32 -20.44
N LYS A 53 -10.98 0.27 -21.63
CA LYS A 53 -11.42 -0.48 -22.81
C LYS A 53 -10.45 -1.57 -23.24
N LYS A 54 -9.13 -1.32 -23.15
CA LYS A 54 -8.09 -2.33 -23.46
C LYS A 54 -8.13 -3.55 -22.53
N GLN A 55 -8.75 -3.42 -21.36
CA GLN A 55 -8.91 -4.49 -20.38
C GLN A 55 -10.30 -5.13 -20.41
N ASP A 56 -11.07 -4.88 -21.48
CA ASP A 56 -12.44 -5.37 -21.65
C ASP A 56 -13.42 -4.89 -20.55
N VAL A 57 -13.09 -3.75 -19.92
CA VAL A 57 -13.94 -3.12 -18.91
C VAL A 57 -14.42 -1.78 -19.45
N GLU A 58 -15.58 -1.74 -20.09
CA GLU A 58 -16.09 -0.49 -20.65
C GLU A 58 -16.57 0.46 -19.52
N LYS A 59 -16.09 1.71 -19.58
CA LYS A 59 -16.47 2.79 -18.65
C LYS A 59 -16.67 4.08 -19.41
N SER A 60 -17.74 4.80 -19.07
CA SER A 60 -17.97 6.15 -19.58
C SER A 60 -17.07 7.18 -18.90
N ASP A 61 -16.82 8.31 -19.55
CA ASP A 61 -16.09 9.44 -19.00
C ASP A 61 -16.67 9.87 -17.65
N LYS A 62 -18.01 9.94 -17.54
CA LYS A 62 -18.71 10.28 -16.29
C LYS A 62 -18.37 9.31 -15.16
N THR A 63 -18.22 8.03 -15.47
CA THR A 63 -17.82 7.02 -14.50
C THR A 63 -16.38 7.21 -14.05
N ILE A 64 -15.46 7.46 -15.00
CA ILE A 64 -14.05 7.76 -14.68
C ILE A 64 -13.92 9.04 -13.83
N TYR A 65 -14.65 10.11 -14.17
CA TYR A 65 -14.70 11.32 -13.35
C TYR A 65 -15.17 11.02 -11.92
N ARG A 66 -16.18 10.16 -11.74
CA ARG A 66 -16.65 9.75 -10.42
C ARG A 66 -15.57 9.00 -9.63
N TYR A 67 -14.82 8.11 -10.28
CA TYR A 67 -13.70 7.40 -9.65
C TYR A 67 -12.58 8.34 -9.24
N LEU A 68 -12.13 9.20 -10.16
CA LEU A 68 -11.10 10.21 -9.87
C LEU A 68 -11.55 11.16 -8.75
N ASN A 69 -12.82 11.56 -8.72
CA ASN A 69 -13.34 12.43 -7.66
C ASN A 69 -13.28 11.74 -6.29
N LYS A 70 -13.70 10.47 -6.18
CA LYS A 70 -13.58 9.69 -4.94
C LYS A 70 -12.11 9.59 -4.48
N LEU A 71 -11.22 9.22 -5.39
CA LEU A 71 -9.80 9.08 -5.10
C LEU A 71 -9.12 10.41 -4.76
N THR A 72 -9.60 11.52 -5.34
CA THR A 72 -9.11 12.87 -5.02
C THR A 72 -9.58 13.31 -3.64
N GLN A 73 -10.84 13.03 -3.28
CA GLN A 73 -11.37 13.30 -1.94
C GLN A 73 -10.63 12.51 -0.85
N ALA A 74 -10.15 11.32 -1.19
CA ALA A 74 -9.32 10.46 -0.34
C ALA A 74 -7.82 10.82 -0.37
N ASP A 75 -7.44 11.85 -1.13
CA ASP A 75 -6.05 12.25 -1.34
C ASP A 75 -5.14 11.10 -1.84
N LEU A 76 -5.70 10.18 -2.64
CA LEU A 76 -4.96 9.10 -3.33
C LEU A 76 -4.58 9.51 -4.76
N VAL A 77 -5.29 10.50 -5.31
CA VAL A 77 -5.07 11.07 -6.64
C VAL A 77 -5.12 12.60 -6.55
N ALA A 78 -4.26 13.29 -7.30
CA ALA A 78 -4.27 14.73 -7.44
C ALA A 78 -4.38 15.14 -8.91
N LYS A 79 -4.88 16.35 -9.16
CA LYS A 79 -4.72 17.01 -10.45
C LYS A 79 -3.26 17.41 -10.59
N ALA A 80 -2.56 16.82 -11.55
CA ALA A 80 -1.10 16.86 -11.67
C ALA A 80 -0.59 17.82 -12.75
N GLY A 81 -1.52 18.47 -13.47
CA GLY A 81 -1.19 19.40 -14.54
C GLY A 81 -2.23 19.37 -15.66
N LYS A 82 -1.81 19.74 -16.87
CA LYS A 82 -2.67 19.80 -18.05
C LYS A 82 -1.98 19.25 -19.29
N ARG A 83 -2.75 18.53 -20.12
CA ARG A 83 -2.41 18.22 -21.50
C ARG A 83 -2.97 19.32 -22.40
N VAL A 84 -2.10 19.97 -23.17
CA VAL A 84 -2.47 20.98 -24.18
C VAL A 84 -2.56 20.29 -25.52
N LEU A 85 -3.72 20.37 -26.17
CA LEU A 85 -3.99 19.83 -27.50
C LEU A 85 -4.09 20.97 -28.50
N LYS A 86 -3.36 20.87 -29.61
CA LYS A 86 -3.41 21.84 -30.72
C LYS A 86 -4.13 21.22 -31.92
N LYS A 87 -5.16 21.91 -32.40
CA LYS A 87 -5.92 21.53 -33.61
C LYS A 87 -6.03 22.75 -34.53
N GLY A 88 -5.10 22.87 -35.48
CA GLY A 88 -4.97 24.08 -36.29
C GLY A 88 -4.51 25.25 -35.43
N ASP A 89 -5.29 26.33 -35.41
CA ASP A 89 -5.04 27.52 -34.57
C ASP A 89 -5.72 27.45 -33.20
N ASP A 90 -6.56 26.44 -32.96
CA ASP A 90 -7.28 26.26 -31.70
C ASP A 90 -6.48 25.42 -30.69
N TYR A 91 -6.56 25.83 -29.42
CA TYR A 91 -5.99 25.14 -28.28
C TYR A 91 -7.07 24.68 -27.32
N THR A 92 -7.03 23.42 -26.92
CA THR A 92 -7.85 22.89 -25.83
C THR A 92 -6.97 22.25 -24.77
N THR A 93 -7.48 22.18 -23.53
CA THR A 93 -6.73 21.60 -22.41
C THR A 93 -7.51 20.49 -21.73
N GLN A 94 -6.83 19.43 -21.37
CA GLN A 94 -7.36 18.34 -20.55
C GLN A 94 -6.60 18.30 -19.22
N THR A 95 -7.28 17.93 -18.13
CA THR A 95 -6.62 17.79 -16.82
C THR A 95 -5.88 16.46 -16.78
N LEU A 96 -4.62 16.50 -16.33
CA LEU A 96 -3.84 15.31 -16.00
C LEU A 96 -4.06 14.97 -14.53
N TYR A 97 -4.25 13.69 -14.23
CA TYR A 97 -4.38 13.17 -12.88
C TYR A 97 -3.19 12.26 -12.60
N SER A 98 -2.65 12.31 -11.39
CA SER A 98 -1.57 11.43 -10.92
C SER A 98 -1.91 10.89 -9.54
N ARG A 99 -1.31 9.75 -9.17
CA ARG A 99 -1.29 9.31 -7.77
C ARG A 99 -0.57 10.35 -6.92
N THR A 100 -0.99 10.49 -5.67
CA THR A 100 -0.31 11.35 -4.68
C THR A 100 0.97 10.72 -4.13
N ALA A 101 1.09 9.39 -4.17
CA ALA A 101 2.32 8.68 -3.83
C ALA A 101 2.63 7.51 -4.76
N LYS A 102 3.91 7.14 -4.86
CA LYS A 102 4.37 5.97 -5.62
C LYS A 102 3.92 4.66 -4.96
N VAL A 103 3.92 4.62 -3.63
CA VAL A 103 3.47 3.48 -2.81
C VAL A 103 2.42 3.95 -1.80
N PHE A 104 1.35 3.17 -1.65
CA PHE A 104 0.40 3.33 -0.56
C PHE A 104 0.61 2.17 0.41
N PHE A 105 0.69 2.47 1.70
CA PHE A 105 0.88 1.47 2.74
C PHE A 105 -0.22 1.62 3.79
N GLU A 106 -1.05 0.60 3.94
CA GLU A 106 -2.10 0.59 4.95
C GLU A 106 -1.50 0.32 6.33
N ASN A 107 -1.55 1.34 7.19
CA ASN A 107 -1.17 1.24 8.59
C ASN A 107 -2.18 2.00 9.43
N TYR A 108 -3.32 1.36 9.66
CA TYR A 108 -4.42 1.96 10.41
C TYR A 108 -3.98 2.48 11.78
N SER A 109 -4.61 3.57 12.21
CA SER A 109 -4.37 4.19 13.51
C SER A 109 -4.68 3.22 14.66
N GLU A 110 -4.19 3.52 15.87
CA GLU A 110 -4.54 2.72 17.05
C GLU A 110 -6.04 2.75 17.36
N GLU A 111 -6.74 3.83 17.01
CA GLU A 111 -8.19 3.94 17.14
C GLU A 111 -8.91 2.98 16.18
N GLU A 112 -8.47 2.95 14.93
CA GLU A 112 -8.99 2.03 13.91
C GLU A 112 -8.73 0.56 14.27
N LYS A 113 -7.52 0.24 14.74
CA LYS A 113 -7.17 -1.11 15.22
C LYS A 113 -8.03 -1.60 16.39
N GLN A 114 -8.62 -0.68 17.16
CA GLN A 114 -9.51 -1.03 18.26
C GLN A 114 -10.93 -1.38 17.80
N LYS A 115 -11.30 -1.13 16.54
CA LYS A 115 -12.60 -1.53 16.00
C LYS A 115 -12.73 -3.05 15.89
N PRO A 116 -13.91 -3.66 16.13
CA PRO A 116 -14.08 -5.12 16.17
C PRO A 116 -13.58 -5.86 14.93
N GLN A 117 -13.72 -5.27 13.74
CA GLN A 117 -13.27 -5.84 12.48
C GLN A 117 -11.74 -5.91 12.34
N HIS A 118 -11.02 -5.01 13.01
CA HIS A 118 -9.55 -4.92 12.97
C HIS A 118 -8.87 -5.57 14.18
N ARG A 119 -9.64 -5.88 15.22
CA ARG A 119 -9.16 -6.66 16.36
C ARG A 119 -8.80 -8.06 15.88
N LYS A 120 -7.50 -8.30 15.68
CA LYS A 120 -6.99 -9.67 15.50
C LYS A 120 -7.54 -10.53 16.65
N PRO A 121 -8.26 -11.62 16.36
CA PRO A 121 -8.79 -12.49 17.41
C PRO A 121 -7.64 -12.87 18.34
N LYS A 122 -7.81 -12.71 19.66
CA LYS A 122 -6.81 -13.17 20.65
C LYS A 122 -6.41 -14.63 20.39
N LYS A 123 -7.33 -15.42 19.85
CA LYS A 123 -7.13 -16.79 19.40
C LYS A 123 -6.03 -16.95 18.34
N LEU A 124 -5.83 -15.99 17.44
CA LEU A 124 -4.79 -16.10 16.41
C LEU A 124 -3.39 -16.04 17.02
N PHE A 125 -3.12 -15.05 17.88
CA PHE A 125 -1.82 -14.97 18.56
C PHE A 125 -1.59 -16.18 19.47
N ASP A 126 -2.66 -16.67 20.10
CA ASP A 126 -2.58 -17.88 20.91
C ASP A 126 -2.24 -19.13 20.08
N VAL A 127 -2.83 -19.27 18.89
CA VAL A 127 -2.48 -20.34 17.95
C VAL A 127 -1.03 -20.20 17.48
N CYS A 128 -0.58 -19.01 17.09
CA CYS A 128 0.81 -18.78 16.70
C CYS A 128 1.78 -19.14 17.82
N ARG A 129 1.43 -18.77 19.06
CA ARG A 129 2.21 -19.11 20.25
C ARG A 129 2.37 -20.62 20.39
N LEU A 130 1.26 -21.36 20.38
CA LEU A 130 1.28 -22.81 20.54
C LEU A 130 2.02 -23.52 19.39
N LEU A 131 1.92 -23.02 18.15
CA LEU A 131 2.65 -23.56 17.00
C LEU A 131 4.16 -23.33 17.13
N ILE A 132 4.59 -22.14 17.55
CA ILE A 132 6.02 -21.86 17.77
C ILE A 132 6.58 -22.66 18.95
N GLY A 133 5.76 -22.90 19.98
CA GLY A 133 6.08 -23.76 21.11
C GLY A 133 6.53 -25.18 20.73
N GLN A 134 6.10 -25.69 19.57
CA GLN A 134 6.56 -26.98 19.04
C GLN A 134 8.09 -27.00 18.79
N LEU A 135 8.70 -25.84 18.51
CA LEU A 135 10.15 -25.70 18.35
C LEU A 135 10.91 -25.74 19.69
N TYR A 136 10.19 -25.65 20.81
CA TYR A 136 10.72 -25.58 22.18
C TYR A 136 10.20 -26.75 23.03
N GLY A 137 10.10 -27.95 22.45
CA GLY A 137 9.69 -29.16 23.16
C GLY A 137 8.22 -29.15 23.60
N GLU A 138 7.34 -28.62 22.75
CA GLU A 138 5.90 -28.46 23.03
C GLU A 138 5.59 -27.52 24.21
N SER A 139 6.54 -26.66 24.58
CA SER A 139 6.32 -25.61 25.56
C SER A 139 5.16 -24.72 25.13
N LYS A 140 4.21 -24.47 26.03
CA LYS A 140 3.14 -23.51 25.76
C LYS A 140 3.70 -22.08 25.70
N GLY A 141 4.79 -21.80 26.41
CA GLY A 141 5.32 -20.46 26.59
C GLY A 141 4.38 -19.50 27.33
N ASP A 142 4.90 -18.36 27.75
CA ASP A 142 4.14 -17.32 28.43
C ASP A 142 3.30 -16.48 27.44
N PRO A 143 1.96 -16.41 27.61
CA PRO A 143 1.09 -15.66 26.70
C PRO A 143 1.36 -14.16 26.68
N GLU A 144 1.70 -13.54 27.81
CA GLU A 144 1.92 -12.10 27.89
C GLU A 144 3.23 -11.70 27.21
N CYS A 145 4.31 -12.44 27.48
CA CYS A 145 5.59 -12.34 26.80
C CYS A 145 5.43 -12.44 25.28
N PHE A 146 4.76 -13.50 24.80
CA PHE A 146 4.57 -13.70 23.37
C PHE A 146 3.75 -12.57 22.73
N ASN A 147 2.71 -12.09 23.41
CA ASN A 147 1.90 -10.97 22.91
C ASN A 147 2.70 -9.66 22.85
N GLN A 148 3.54 -9.37 23.85
CA GLN A 148 4.42 -8.20 23.84
C GLN A 148 5.43 -8.30 22.70
N PHE A 149 6.02 -9.48 22.51
CA PHE A 149 6.94 -9.73 21.41
C PHE A 149 6.27 -9.58 20.03
N ALA A 150 5.07 -10.14 19.86
CA ALA A 150 4.31 -10.02 18.61
C ALA A 150 3.92 -8.57 18.30
N LYS A 151 3.56 -7.77 19.32
CA LYS A 151 3.31 -6.33 19.16
C LYS A 151 4.58 -5.58 18.75
N GLN A 152 5.72 -5.92 19.36
CA GLN A 152 7.01 -5.33 19.00
C GLN A 152 7.35 -5.64 17.53
N ILE A 153 7.24 -6.91 17.11
CA ILE A 153 7.41 -7.32 15.71
C ILE A 153 6.55 -6.47 14.78
N GLN A 154 5.26 -6.33 15.08
CA GLN A 154 4.34 -5.56 14.23
C GLN A 154 4.70 -4.08 14.13
N LYS A 155 5.17 -3.48 15.23
CA LYS A 155 5.62 -2.09 15.23
C LYS A 155 6.88 -1.93 14.38
N GLU A 156 7.91 -2.73 14.67
CA GLU A 156 9.21 -2.68 13.98
C GLU A 156 9.06 -2.96 12.48
N GLN A 157 8.23 -3.94 12.10
CA GLN A 157 7.97 -4.30 10.70
C GLN A 157 7.39 -3.11 9.92
N LYS A 158 6.47 -2.36 10.52
CA LYS A 158 5.83 -1.19 9.88
C LYS A 158 6.80 -0.04 9.70
N GLU A 159 7.58 0.27 10.74
CA GLU A 159 8.60 1.31 10.69
C GLU A 159 9.68 0.96 9.65
N LEU A 160 10.09 -0.31 9.57
CA LEU A 160 11.03 -0.81 8.58
C LEU A 160 10.52 -0.66 7.13
N ILE A 161 9.26 -1.01 6.85
CA ILE A 161 8.70 -0.85 5.50
C ILE A 161 8.76 0.62 5.08
N ILE A 162 8.34 1.53 5.96
CA ILE A 162 8.34 2.97 5.66
C ILE A 162 9.77 3.45 5.37
N ASP A 163 10.72 3.10 6.23
CA ASP A 163 12.14 3.48 6.08
C ASP A 163 12.76 2.92 4.78
N LEU A 164 12.52 1.64 4.48
CA LEU A 164 13.03 0.99 3.27
C LEU A 164 12.51 1.66 2.00
N PHE A 165 11.21 1.98 1.95
CA PHE A 165 10.67 2.68 0.79
C PHE A 165 11.15 4.13 0.74
N GLN A 166 11.16 4.89 1.83
CA GLN A 166 11.65 6.28 1.81
C GLN A 166 13.09 6.40 1.30
N ASN A 167 13.94 5.41 1.58
CA ASN A 167 15.34 5.38 1.17
C ASN A 167 15.58 4.55 -0.11
N ALA A 168 14.55 4.00 -0.75
CA ALA A 168 14.71 3.21 -1.96
C ALA A 168 15.17 4.06 -3.14
N GLY A 169 16.14 3.55 -3.90
CA GLY A 169 16.61 4.18 -5.13
C GLY A 169 15.59 4.12 -6.28
N GLU A 170 15.78 4.95 -7.30
CA GLU A 170 14.86 5.04 -8.45
C GLU A 170 14.60 3.70 -9.15
N GLU A 171 15.60 2.82 -9.18
CA GLU A 171 15.48 1.51 -9.82
C GLU A 171 14.36 0.67 -9.18
N VAL A 172 14.19 0.74 -7.86
CA VAL A 172 13.13 0.01 -7.15
C VAL A 172 11.77 0.51 -7.65
N TYR A 173 11.57 1.83 -7.72
CA TYR A 173 10.29 2.39 -8.18
C TYR A 173 9.98 2.03 -9.62
N LYS A 174 10.99 1.99 -10.49
CA LYS A 174 10.83 1.57 -11.89
C LYS A 174 10.35 0.11 -11.98
N LYS A 175 10.86 -0.77 -11.11
CA LYS A 175 10.48 -2.20 -11.11
C LYS A 175 9.09 -2.45 -10.53
N ILE A 176 8.67 -1.68 -9.52
CA ILE A 176 7.34 -1.87 -8.90
C ILE A 176 6.20 -1.19 -9.67
N THR A 177 6.50 -0.43 -10.73
CA THR A 177 5.49 0.24 -11.56
C THR A 177 4.49 -0.74 -12.18
N ASP A 178 4.90 -1.98 -12.44
CA ASP A 178 4.05 -2.99 -13.09
C ASP A 178 3.38 -3.96 -12.12
N PHE A 179 3.69 -3.88 -10.82
CA PHE A 179 3.15 -4.80 -9.83
C PHE A 179 1.66 -4.56 -9.62
N ASP A 180 0.87 -5.61 -9.44
CA ASP A 180 -0.46 -5.46 -8.87
C ASP A 180 -0.38 -5.27 -7.34
N TRP A 181 -1.54 -5.15 -6.70
CA TRP A 181 -1.62 -4.95 -5.26
C TRP A 181 -1.07 -6.14 -4.48
N ASP A 182 -1.40 -7.36 -4.91
CA ASP A 182 -0.94 -8.60 -4.26
C ASP A 182 0.58 -8.76 -4.36
N SER A 183 1.15 -8.46 -5.51
CA SER A 183 2.61 -8.45 -5.71
C SER A 183 3.28 -7.38 -4.83
N MET A 184 2.67 -6.21 -4.69
CA MET A 184 3.17 -5.17 -3.78
C MET A 184 3.10 -5.62 -2.31
N ASN A 185 2.00 -6.22 -1.89
CA ASN A 185 1.84 -6.75 -0.54
C ASN A 185 2.87 -7.84 -0.24
N PHE A 186 3.06 -8.78 -1.17
CA PHE A 186 4.07 -9.82 -1.05
C PHE A 186 5.48 -9.23 -0.85
N VAL A 187 5.85 -8.21 -1.64
CA VAL A 187 7.16 -7.56 -1.51
C VAL A 187 7.30 -6.88 -0.16
N MET A 188 6.28 -6.15 0.28
CA MET A 188 6.28 -5.48 1.59
C MET A 188 6.44 -6.50 2.72
N GLU A 189 5.67 -7.58 2.69
CA GLU A 189 5.75 -8.66 3.69
C GLU A 189 7.12 -9.34 3.68
N PHE A 190 7.58 -9.79 2.50
CA PHE A 190 8.84 -10.51 2.37
C PHE A 190 10.03 -9.67 2.82
N VAL A 191 10.17 -8.45 2.27
CA VAL A 191 11.32 -7.60 2.58
C VAL A 191 11.29 -7.18 4.04
N SER A 192 10.12 -6.93 4.62
CA SER A 192 10.01 -6.56 6.03
C SER A 192 10.44 -7.67 6.98
N TRP A 193 10.12 -8.94 6.68
CA TRP A 193 10.60 -10.08 7.47
C TRP A 193 12.11 -10.25 7.37
N VAL A 194 12.66 -10.14 6.16
CA VAL A 194 14.11 -10.18 5.94
C VAL A 194 14.80 -9.06 6.72
N ALA A 195 14.33 -7.81 6.59
CA ALA A 195 14.90 -6.68 7.31
C ALA A 195 14.79 -6.83 8.84
N LEU A 196 13.64 -7.32 9.33
CA LEU A 196 13.42 -7.54 10.75
C LEU A 196 14.36 -8.62 11.30
N SER A 197 14.65 -9.68 10.53
CA SER A 197 15.63 -10.71 10.90
C SER A 197 17.06 -10.20 11.08
N GLN A 198 17.40 -9.07 10.45
CA GLN A 198 18.69 -8.43 10.62
C GLN A 198 18.72 -7.50 11.85
N LYS A 199 17.57 -6.98 12.27
CA LYS A 199 17.47 -6.08 13.44
C LYS A 199 17.18 -6.81 14.76
N MET A 200 16.58 -8.00 14.71
CA MET A 200 16.04 -8.67 15.88
C MET A 200 16.56 -10.10 16.01
N ASN A 201 17.05 -10.44 17.20
CA ASN A 201 17.37 -11.83 17.55
C ASN A 201 16.11 -12.58 17.95
N PHE A 202 15.38 -13.07 16.96
CA PHE A 202 14.13 -13.83 17.17
C PHE A 202 14.33 -15.03 18.10
N ARG A 203 15.48 -15.72 18.00
CA ARG A 203 15.74 -16.92 18.79
C ARG A 203 15.82 -16.58 20.28
N GLU A 204 16.59 -15.55 20.64
CA GLU A 204 16.72 -15.10 22.01
C GLU A 204 15.38 -14.63 22.57
N LYS A 205 14.65 -13.80 21.81
CA LYS A 205 13.34 -13.29 22.25
C LYS A 205 12.28 -14.35 22.39
N LEU A 206 12.25 -15.33 21.50
CA LEU A 206 11.36 -16.48 21.67
C LEU A 206 11.81 -17.34 22.85
N HIS A 207 13.11 -17.54 23.07
CA HIS A 207 13.59 -18.27 24.23
C HIS A 207 13.21 -17.61 25.55
N GLU A 208 13.18 -16.27 25.65
CA GLU A 208 12.63 -15.56 26.82
C GLU A 208 11.16 -15.95 27.12
N CYS A 209 10.36 -16.25 26.08
CA CYS A 209 8.95 -16.60 26.25
C CYS A 209 8.69 -18.11 26.42
N TYR A 210 9.55 -18.99 25.91
CA TYR A 210 9.35 -20.45 25.93
C TYR A 210 10.35 -21.22 26.79
N GLY A 211 11.48 -20.61 27.12
CA GLY A 211 12.53 -21.17 27.94
C GLY A 211 12.00 -21.43 29.34
N THR A 212 11.93 -22.70 29.70
CA THR A 212 11.99 -23.10 31.10
C THR A 212 13.35 -22.69 31.62
N GLY A 213 13.41 -22.05 32.80
CA GLY A 213 14.67 -21.94 33.51
C GLY A 213 15.21 -23.36 33.71
N ASP A 214 16.32 -23.67 33.05
CA ASP A 214 17.18 -24.79 33.41
C ASP A 214 17.88 -24.51 34.75
#